data_AF-A0A4V2RZA8-F1
#
_entry.id   AF-A0A4V2RZA8-F1
#
_cell.length_a   1.000
_cell.length_b   1.000
_cell.length_c   1.000
_cell.angle_alpha   90.00
_cell.angle_beta   90.00
_cell.angle_gamma   90.00
#
_symmetry.space_group_name_H-M   'P 1'
#
loop_
_entity.id
_entity.type
_entity.pdbx_description
1 polymer ?
#
loop_
_entity_poly.entity_id
_entity_poly.type
_entity_poly.pdbx_seq_one_letter_code
_entity_poly.pdbx_strand_id
1 'polypeptide(L)' 'MTVLNDNIPTSTLLEIKVGDTISDDNGLSGVVVNIAIQETDEFLMLIFGLQEGGEIKAKKLRQVC' A
#
# COMPACT_ATOMS: atom_id res chain seq x y z
N MET A 1 -1.68 13.09 -3.08
CA MET A 1 -1.41 12.63 -1.70
C MET A 1 -2.50 11.63 -1.36
N THR A 2 -2.15 10.35 -1.41
CA THR A 2 -3.07 9.26 -1.16
C THR A 2 -2.86 8.77 0.27
N VAL A 3 -3.85 8.95 1.14
CA VAL A 3 -3.77 8.55 2.54
C VAL A 3 -4.25 7.10 2.67
N LEU A 4 -3.34 6.13 2.75
CA LEU A 4 -3.64 4.75 3.11
C LEU A 4 -4.18 4.67 4.54
N ASN A 5 -5.41 4.19 4.66
CA ASN A 5 -6.05 3.78 5.89
C ASN A 5 -6.65 2.37 5.71
N ASP A 6 -7.05 1.73 6.82
CA ASP A 6 -7.64 0.37 6.78
C ASP A 6 -8.91 0.28 5.93
N ASN A 7 -9.63 1.38 5.75
CA ASN A 7 -10.84 1.48 4.93
C ASN A 7 -10.58 1.65 3.44
N ILE A 8 -9.33 1.84 2.99
CA ILE A 8 -9.05 2.05 1.58
C ILE A 8 -9.29 0.76 0.79
N PRO A 9 -10.04 0.83 -0.32
CA PRO A 9 -10.26 -0.31 -1.19
C PRO A 9 -8.95 -0.75 -1.85
N THR A 10 -8.82 -2.06 -2.05
CA THR A 10 -7.65 -2.66 -2.71
C THR A 10 -7.38 -2.07 -4.09
N SER A 11 -8.41 -1.62 -4.80
CA SER A 11 -8.26 -0.92 -6.09
C SER A 11 -7.38 0.33 -5.99
N THR A 12 -7.59 1.16 -4.96
CA THR A 12 -6.77 2.37 -4.74
C THR A 12 -5.34 2.00 -4.34
N LEU A 13 -5.14 0.90 -3.62
CA LEU A 13 -3.80 0.38 -3.33
C LEU A 13 -3.07 -0.05 -4.61
N LEU A 14 -3.79 -0.65 -5.55
CA LEU A 14 -3.26 -1.06 -6.86
C LEU A 14 -3.05 0.10 -7.84
N GLU A 15 -3.72 1.23 -7.62
CA GLU A 15 -3.53 2.46 -8.41
C GLU A 15 -2.23 3.20 -8.06
N ILE A 16 -1.67 2.96 -6.87
CA ILE A 16 -0.42 3.57 -6.43
C ILE A 16 0.73 3.10 -7.33
N LYS A 17 1.53 4.06 -7.79
CA LYS A 17 2.71 3.81 -8.63
C LYS A 17 3.97 4.38 -7.97
N VAL A 18 5.12 3.88 -8.42
CA VAL A 18 6.42 4.45 -8.07
C VAL A 18 6.45 5.91 -8.52
N GLY A 19 6.88 6.80 -7.65
CA GLY A 19 6.85 8.26 -7.82
C GLY A 19 5.62 8.93 -7.22
N ASP A 20 4.60 8.15 -6.79
CA ASP A 20 3.43 8.71 -6.13
C ASP A 20 3.71 9.01 -4.66
N THR A 21 3.03 10.02 -4.11
CA THR A 21 3.17 10.40 -2.70
C THR A 21 2.02 9.80 -1.89
N ILE A 22 2.39 8.85 -1.03
CA ILE A 22 1.46 8.15 -0.17
C ILE A 22 1.68 8.52 1.30
N SER A 23 0.66 8.32 2.11
CA SER A 23 0.71 8.61 3.54
C SER A 23 -0.11 7.57 4.30
N ASP A 24 0.36 7.11 5.45
CA ASP A 24 -0.38 6.23 6.34
C ASP A 24 -1.18 7.05 7.37
N ASP A 25 -2.26 6.49 7.90
CA ASP A 25 -3.03 7.04 9.02
C ASP A 25 -2.14 7.29 10.26
N ASN A 26 -1.05 6.55 10.40
CA ASN A 26 -0.04 6.72 11.44
C ASN A 26 0.92 7.91 11.24
N GLY A 27 0.71 8.75 10.20
CA GLY A 27 1.55 9.93 9.91
C GLY A 27 2.82 9.63 9.12
N LEU A 28 3.00 8.39 8.67
CA LEU A 28 4.12 7.94 7.85
C LEU A 28 3.84 8.34 6.40
N SER A 29 4.54 9.36 5.88
CA SER A 29 4.35 9.83 4.51
C SER A 29 5.65 9.77 3.72
N GLY A 30 5.54 9.54 2.42
CA GLY A 30 6.72 9.50 1.56
C GLY A 30 6.38 9.24 0.11
N VAL A 31 7.40 9.41 -0.73
CA VAL A 31 7.33 9.07 -2.15
C VAL A 31 7.63 7.59 -2.32
N VAL A 32 6.75 6.88 -3.02
CA VAL A 32 6.94 5.47 -3.31
C VAL A 32 8.11 5.29 -4.27
N VAL A 33 9.13 4.55 -3.86
CA VAL A 33 10.29 4.21 -4.70
C VAL A 33 10.27 2.76 -5.16
N ASN A 34 9.53 1.92 -4.46
CA ASN A 34 9.40 0.51 -4.77
C ASN A 34 7.99 0.01 -4.42
N ILE A 35 7.46 -0.90 -5.23
CA ILE A 35 6.19 -1.57 -4.98
C ILE A 35 6.42 -3.06 -5.16
N ALA A 36 6.24 -3.83 -4.09
CA ALA A 36 6.20 -5.28 -4.14
C ALA A 36 4.78 -5.75 -3.80
N ILE A 37 4.24 -6.62 -4.65
CA ILE A 37 2.92 -7.20 -4.44
C ILE A 37 3.12 -8.70 -4.24
N GLN A 38 2.68 -9.19 -3.09
CA GLN A 38 2.56 -10.61 -2.78
C GLN A 38 1.09 -10.99 -2.82
N GLU A 39 0.69 -11.68 -3.87
CA GLU A 39 -0.60 -12.35 -3.92
C GLU A 39 -0.44 -13.79 -3.45
N THR A 40 -1.23 -14.18 -2.47
CA THR A 40 -1.38 -15.58 -2.01
C THR A 40 -2.85 -15.97 -2.15
N ASP A 41 -3.15 -17.27 -2.11
CA ASP A 41 -4.53 -17.77 -2.21
C ASP A 41 -5.47 -17.20 -1.13
N GLU A 42 -4.92 -16.83 0.04
CA GLU A 42 -5.68 -16.35 1.20
C GLU A 42 -5.69 -14.81 1.32
N PHE A 43 -4.65 -14.12 0.85
CA PHE A 43 -4.53 -12.68 0.98
C PHE A 43 -3.63 -12.03 -0.07
N LEU A 44 -3.89 -10.76 -0.35
CA LEU A 44 -3.04 -9.86 -1.10
C LEU A 44 -2.28 -8.96 -0.12
N MET A 45 -0.95 -8.96 -0.19
CA MET A 45 -0.09 -8.08 0.58
C MET A 45 0.63 -7.14 -0.38
N LEU A 46 0.43 -5.83 -0.22
CA LEU A 46 1.15 -4.81 -0.96
C LEU A 46 2.17 -4.15 -0.03
N ILE A 47 3.41 -4.06 -0.50
CA ILE A 47 4.54 -3.50 0.22
C ILE A 47 5.02 -2.30 -0.60
N PHE A 48 4.83 -1.11 -0.07
CA PHE A 48 5.24 0.15 -0.68
C PHE A 48 6.50 0.64 0.03
N GLY A 49 7.65 0.60 -0.63
CA GLY A 49 8.88 1.20 -0.14
C GLY A 49 8.87 2.71 -0.37
N LEU A 50 9.16 3.50 0.66
CA LEU A 50 9.24 4.95 0.61
C LEU A 50 10.69 5.43 0.46
N GLN A 51 10.88 6.56 -0.21
CA GLN A 51 12.19 7.20 -0.39
C GLN A 51 12.84 7.61 0.93
N GLU A 52 12.02 8.00 1.91
CA GLU A 52 12.46 8.47 3.24
C GLU A 52 12.99 7.33 4.13
N GLY A 53 13.01 6.09 3.63
CA GLY A 53 13.47 4.89 4.37
C GLY A 53 12.37 4.17 5.17
N GLY A 54 11.11 4.56 4.99
CA GLY A 54 9.95 3.85 5.52
C GLY A 54 9.37 2.83 4.53
N GLU A 55 8.59 1.87 5.01
CA GLU A 55 7.79 1.00 4.15
C GLU A 55 6.36 0.91 4.69
N ILE A 56 5.37 0.98 3.80
CA ILE A 56 3.96 0.83 4.14
C ILE A 56 3.51 -0.54 3.64
N LYS A 57 2.97 -1.37 4.53
CA LYS A 57 2.50 -2.72 4.22
C LYS A 57 1.00 -2.77 4.38
N ALA A 58 0.29 -2.97 3.27
CA ALA A 58 -1.15 -3.13 3.26
C ALA A 58 -1.50 -4.61 3.03
N LYS A 59 -2.08 -5.26 4.04
CA LYS A 59 -2.61 -6.62 3.91
C LYS A 59 -4.11 -6.56 3.67
N LYS A 60 -4.58 -7.12 2.55
CA LYS A 60 -5.98 -7.28 2.22
C LYS A 60 -6.29 -8.76 2.09
N LEU A 61 -7.11 -9.29 3.00
CA LEU A 61 -7.65 -10.64 2.87
C LEU A 61 -8.50 -10.70 1.59
N ARG A 62 -8.40 -11.79 0.84
CA ARG A 62 -9.37 -12.05 -0.23
C ARG A 62 -10.72 -12.19 0.45
N GLN A 63 -11.60 -11.21 0.24
CA GLN A 63 -13.00 -11.36 0.64
C GLN A 63 -13.63 -12.30 -0.39
N VAL A 64 -13.50 -13.60 -0.14
CA VAL A 64 -14.22 -14.64 -0.87
C VAL A 64 -15.69 -14.48 -0.46
N CYS A 65 -16.52 -13.98 -1.37
CA CYS A 65 -17.97 -13.99 -1.23
C CYS A 65 -18.52 -15.41 -1.38
#